data_AF-A0A3S0HBU2-F1
#
_entry.id   AF-A0A3S0HBU2-F1
#
_cell.length_a   1.000
_cell.length_b   1.000
_cell.length_c   1.000
_cell.angle_alpha   90.00
_cell.angle_beta   90.00
_cell.angle_gamma   90.00
#
_symmetry.space_group_name_H-M   'P 1'
#
loop_
_entity.id
_entity.type
_entity.pdbx_description
1 polymer ?
#
loop_
_entity_poly.entity_id
_entity_poly.type
_entity_poly.pdbx_seq_one_letter_code
_entity_poly.pdbx_strand_id
1 'polypeptide(L)'
;MSVSKAIKFFNSYGVKCDNKLVEEWLKSYSINNGLPEDFCEKDLYAFNEWYLWKDTAYEEGIDEQTKIERLIEEINELKSEVASLKEEKEELQNQLGIPPF
;
A
#
# COMPACT_ATOMS: atom_id res chain seq x y z
N MET A 1 -18.04 -17.21 6.25
CA MET A 1 -16.76 -17.93 6.50
C MET A 1 -15.90 -17.09 7.42
N SER A 2 -15.16 -17.66 8.39
CA SER A 2 -14.63 -16.84 9.49
C SER A 2 -13.25 -16.25 9.18
N VAL A 3 -13.10 -14.96 9.44
CA VAL A 3 -11.85 -14.18 9.53
C VAL A 3 -10.78 -14.94 10.31
N SER A 4 -11.19 -15.68 11.35
CA SER A 4 -10.31 -16.50 12.16
C SER A 4 -9.65 -17.66 11.38
N LYS A 5 -10.32 -18.23 10.37
CA LYS A 5 -9.71 -19.24 9.49
C LYS A 5 -8.62 -18.61 8.62
N ALA A 6 -8.91 -17.46 8.00
CA ALA A 6 -7.93 -16.71 7.20
C ALA A 6 -6.70 -16.35 8.02
N ILE A 7 -6.89 -15.80 9.22
CA ILE A 7 -5.80 -15.43 10.13
C ILE A 7 -4.97 -16.64 10.54
N LYS A 8 -5.61 -17.76 10.88
CA LYS A 8 -4.87 -19.00 11.20
C LYS A 8 -4.03 -19.47 10.03
N PHE A 9 -4.57 -19.37 8.80
CA PHE A 9 -3.85 -19.72 7.58
C PHE A 9 -2.69 -18.76 7.31
N PHE A 10 -2.91 -17.44 7.31
CA PHE A 10 -1.84 -16.45 7.10
C PHE A 10 -0.74 -16.54 8.17
N ASN A 11 -1.11 -16.74 9.43
CA ASN A 11 -0.15 -16.95 10.50
C ASN A 11 0.67 -18.24 10.32
N SER A 12 0.13 -19.30 9.70
CA SER A 12 0.92 -20.52 9.43
C SER A 12 2.00 -20.29 8.36
N TYR A 13 1.89 -19.25 7.56
CA TYR A 13 2.91 -18.76 6.63
C TYR A 13 3.78 -17.63 7.22
N GLY A 14 3.59 -17.30 8.50
CA GLY A 14 4.34 -16.24 9.19
C GLY A 14 3.86 -14.81 8.88
N VAL A 15 2.76 -14.65 8.15
CA VAL A 15 2.15 -13.34 7.90
C VAL A 15 1.36 -12.92 9.13
N LYS A 16 1.81 -11.86 9.81
CA LYS A 16 1.09 -11.28 10.94
C LYS A 16 0.01 -10.32 10.44
N CYS A 17 -1.24 -10.67 10.67
CA CYS A 17 -2.39 -9.86 10.28
C CYS A 17 -3.42 -9.79 11.42
N ASP A 18 -4.07 -8.64 11.58
CA ASP A 18 -5.14 -8.45 12.56
C ASP A 18 -6.53 -8.76 11.98
N ASN A 19 -7.53 -8.87 12.86
CA ASN A 19 -8.91 -9.16 12.48
C ASN A 19 -9.49 -8.11 11.53
N LYS A 20 -9.23 -6.83 11.79
CA LYS A 20 -9.83 -5.72 11.03
C LYS A 20 -9.32 -5.72 9.59
N LEU A 21 -8.02 -5.92 9.42
CA LEU A 21 -7.36 -5.93 8.14
C LEU A 21 -7.83 -7.11 7.27
N VAL A 22 -7.95 -8.30 7.86
CA VAL A 22 -8.46 -9.48 7.15
C VAL A 22 -9.96 -9.35 6.85
N GLU A 23 -10.74 -8.70 7.71
CA GLU A 23 -12.15 -8.38 7.44
C GLU A 23 -12.31 -7.44 6.24
N GLU A 24 -11.49 -6.39 6.16
CA GLU A 24 -11.51 -5.43 5.07
C GLU A 24 -11.09 -6.08 3.75
N TRP A 25 -10.02 -6.88 3.77
CA TRP A 25 -9.60 -7.66 2.61
C TRP A 25 -10.71 -8.61 2.15
N LEU A 26 -11.32 -9.40 3.05
CA LEU A 26 -12.39 -10.33 2.68
C LEU A 26 -13.60 -9.63 2.07
N LYS A 27 -13.93 -8.42 2.54
CA LYS A 27 -15.00 -7.60 1.94
C LYS A 27 -14.64 -7.22 0.51
N SER A 28 -13.45 -6.66 0.29
CA SER A 28 -12.95 -6.28 -1.04
C SER A 28 -12.87 -7.49 -1.98
N TYR A 29 -12.24 -8.57 -1.53
CA TYR A 29 -12.07 -9.81 -2.29
C TYR A 29 -13.41 -10.46 -2.68
N SER A 30 -14.40 -10.43 -1.78
CA SER A 30 -15.73 -11.02 -2.04
C SER A 30 -16.51 -10.31 -3.14
N ILE A 31 -16.31 -9.00 -3.31
CA ILE A 31 -16.95 -8.21 -4.36
C ILE A 31 -16.46 -8.68 -5.74
N ASN A 32 -15.19 -9.05 -5.85
CA ASN A 32 -14.54 -9.32 -7.14
C ASN A 32 -14.50 -10.81 -7.49
N ASN A 33 -14.36 -11.71 -6.51
CA ASN A 33 -14.07 -13.13 -6.76
C ASN A 33 -15.02 -14.13 -6.06
N GLY A 34 -15.93 -13.63 -5.22
CA GLY A 34 -16.67 -14.48 -4.28
C GLY A 34 -15.80 -14.96 -3.12
N LEU A 35 -16.43 -15.46 -2.04
CA LEU A 35 -15.69 -15.96 -0.88
C LEU A 35 -15.13 -17.36 -1.17
N PRO A 36 -13.82 -17.60 -1.00
CA PRO A 36 -13.21 -18.90 -1.26
C PRO A 36 -13.67 -19.92 -0.20
N GLU A 37 -13.96 -21.17 -0.56
CA GLU A 37 -14.42 -22.22 0.37
C GLU A 37 -13.38 -22.59 1.44
N ASP A 38 -12.11 -22.59 1.05
CA ASP A 38 -10.92 -22.74 1.90
C ASP A 38 -9.81 -21.84 1.36
N PHE A 39 -8.87 -21.47 2.24
CA PHE A 39 -7.73 -20.63 1.88
C PHE A 39 -6.58 -21.45 1.32
N CYS A 40 -6.00 -20.98 0.23
CA CYS A 40 -4.82 -21.53 -0.40
C CYS A 40 -3.74 -20.45 -0.59
N GLU A 41 -2.58 -20.85 -1.12
CA GLU A 41 -1.47 -19.92 -1.36
C GLU A 41 -1.86 -18.75 -2.28
N LYS A 42 -2.77 -18.94 -3.23
CA LYS A 42 -3.27 -17.87 -4.09
C LYS A 42 -3.96 -16.76 -3.30
N ASP A 43 -4.68 -17.11 -2.24
CA ASP A 43 -5.36 -16.14 -1.39
C ASP A 43 -4.35 -15.33 -0.57
N LEU A 44 -3.20 -15.92 -0.23
CA LEU A 44 -2.10 -15.21 0.42
C LEU A 44 -1.43 -14.21 -0.53
N TYR A 45 -1.23 -14.59 -1.80
CA TYR A 45 -0.75 -13.65 -2.81
C TYR A 45 -1.75 -12.52 -3.06
N ALA A 46 -3.04 -12.83 -3.18
CA ALA A 46 -4.09 -11.83 -3.35
C ALA A 46 -4.20 -10.89 -2.15
N PHE A 47 -4.08 -11.40 -0.93
CA PHE A 47 -4.03 -10.60 0.28
C PHE A 47 -2.82 -9.65 0.29
N ASN A 48 -1.62 -10.15 -0.06
CA ASN A 48 -0.42 -9.31 -0.12
C ASN A 48 -0.52 -8.22 -1.19
N GLU A 49 -1.04 -8.55 -2.37
CA GLU A 49 -1.25 -7.58 -3.45
C GLU A 49 -2.27 -6.52 -3.05
N TRP A 50 -3.42 -6.93 -2.49
CA TRP A 50 -4.40 -5.99 -1.96
C TRP A 50 -3.82 -5.08 -0.88
N TYR A 51 -3.05 -5.64 0.05
CA TYR A 51 -2.44 -4.88 1.14
C TYR A 51 -1.41 -3.86 0.65
N LEU A 52 -0.68 -4.18 -0.42
CA LEU A 52 0.30 -3.27 -1.04
C LEU A 52 -0.37 -2.00 -1.59
N TRP A 53 -1.56 -2.15 -2.19
CA TRP A 53 -2.26 -1.05 -2.84
C TRP A 53 -3.24 -0.32 -1.94
N LYS A 54 -3.54 -0.86 -0.77
CA LYS A 54 -4.44 -0.26 0.20
C LYS A 54 -4.01 1.16 0.56
N ASP A 55 -4.97 2.07 0.62
CA ASP A 55 -4.77 3.49 0.93
C ASP A 55 -3.93 4.26 -0.13
N THR A 56 -3.60 3.64 -1.26
CA THR A 56 -2.91 4.28 -2.40
C THR A 56 -3.88 4.69 -3.50
N ALA A 57 -3.43 5.46 -4.47
CA ALA A 57 -4.20 5.74 -5.69
C ALA A 57 -4.49 4.50 -6.56
N TYR A 58 -3.90 3.35 -6.23
CA TYR A 58 -4.05 2.09 -6.94
C TYR A 58 -4.92 1.07 -6.20
N GLU A 59 -5.52 1.47 -5.07
CA GLU A 59 -6.45 0.64 -4.32
C GLU A 59 -7.60 0.16 -5.22
N GLU A 60 -7.87 -1.14 -5.22
CA GLU A 60 -8.91 -1.72 -6.07
C GLU A 60 -10.31 -1.27 -5.62
N GLY A 61 -11.13 -0.81 -6.57
CA GLY A 61 -12.53 -0.45 -6.32
C GLY A 61 -12.77 1.00 -5.87
N ILE A 62 -11.73 1.84 -5.79
CA ILE A 62 -11.91 3.29 -5.59
C ILE A 62 -12.40 3.94 -6.90
N ASP A 63 -13.17 5.02 -6.77
CA ASP A 63 -13.62 5.79 -7.92
C ASP A 63 -12.51 6.69 -8.50
N GLU A 64 -12.73 7.18 -9.72
CA GLU A 64 -11.75 8.01 -10.44
C GLU A 64 -11.43 9.32 -9.71
N GLN A 65 -12.40 9.91 -9.00
CA GLN A 65 -12.18 11.15 -8.26
C GLN A 65 -11.27 10.88 -7.06
N THR A 66 -11.57 9.86 -6.25
CA THR A 66 -10.71 9.44 -5.12
C THR A 66 -9.29 9.14 -5.60
N LYS A 67 -9.16 8.46 -6.74
CA LYS A 67 -7.85 8.17 -7.36
C LYS A 67 -7.10 9.46 -7.73
N ILE A 68 -7.76 10.41 -8.37
CA ILE A 68 -7.16 11.70 -8.74
C ILE A 68 -6.72 12.48 -7.51
N GLU A 69 -7.54 12.52 -6.46
CA GLU A 69 -7.23 13.22 -5.21
C GLU A 69 -5.96 12.64 -4.55
N ARG A 70 -5.87 11.31 -4.42
CA ARG A 70 -4.68 10.63 -3.89
C ARG A 70 -3.43 10.87 -4.74
N LEU A 71 -3.54 10.85 -6.07
CA LEU A 71 -2.41 11.17 -6.96
C LEU A 71 -1.93 12.62 -6.82
N ILE A 72 -2.86 13.57 -6.61
CA ILE A 72 -2.51 14.97 -6.39
C ILE A 72 -1.75 15.13 -5.07
N GLU A 73 -2.20 14.44 -4.01
CA GLU A 73 -1.51 14.40 -2.72
C GLU A 73 -0.08 13.85 -2.86
N GLU A 74 0.07 12.68 -3.49
CA GLU A 74 1.37 12.06 -3.76
C GLU A 74 2.32 12.98 -4.56
N ILE A 75 1.80 13.66 -5.60
CA ILE A 75 2.57 14.64 -6.37
C ILE A 75 3.07 15.80 -5.49
N ASN A 76 2.25 16.26 -4.54
CA ASN A 76 2.63 17.36 -3.66
C ASN A 76 3.69 16.92 -2.65
N GLU A 77 3.58 15.73 -2.08
CA GLU A 77 4.59 15.14 -1.19
C GLU A 77 5.92 14.98 -1.91
N LEU A 78 5.93 14.38 -3.12
CA LEU A 78 7.12 14.21 -3.93
C LEU A 78 7.78 15.54 -4.31
N LYS A 79 6.98 16.57 -4.62
CA LYS A 79 7.52 17.92 -4.86
C LYS A 79 8.21 18.49 -3.63
N SER A 80 7.63 18.29 -2.45
CA SER A 80 8.22 18.72 -1.18
C SER A 80 9.53 17.99 -0.91
N GLU A 81 9.56 16.66 -1.09
CA GLU A 81 10.76 15.86 -0.90
C GLU A 81 11.89 16.27 -1.88
N VAL A 82 11.55 16.49 -3.15
CA VAL A 82 12.51 17.00 -4.15
C VAL A 82 13.05 18.38 -3.76
N ALA A 83 12.23 19.26 -3.18
CA ALA A 83 12.69 20.56 -2.71
C ALA A 83 13.68 20.39 -1.54
N SER A 84 13.34 19.59 -0.54
CA SER A 84 14.21 19.31 0.61
C SER A 84 15.53 18.66 0.20
N LEU A 85 15.50 17.69 -0.71
CA LEU A 85 16.70 17.03 -1.23
C LEU A 85 17.60 17.98 -2.04
N LYS A 86 17.01 18.96 -2.73
CA LYS A 86 17.79 20.01 -3.43
C LYS A 86 18.49 20.93 -2.43
N GLU A 87 17.80 21.35 -1.38
CA GLU A 87 18.39 22.16 -0.31
C GLU A 87 19.54 21.42 0.39
N GLU A 88 19.32 20.14 0.76
CA GLU A 88 20.36 19.31 1.37
C GLU A 88 21.56 19.12 0.44
N LYS A 89 21.31 18.89 -0.85
CA LYS A 89 22.38 18.79 -1.85
C LYS A 89 23.19 20.08 -1.94
N GLU A 90 22.53 21.24 -1.99
CA GLU A 90 23.19 22.54 -2.05
C GLU A 90 24.04 22.79 -0.81
N GLU A 91 23.53 22.45 0.38
CA GLU A 91 24.28 22.56 1.63
C GLU A 91 25.54 21.67 1.60
N LEU A 92 25.41 20.41 1.19
CA LEU A 92 26.54 19.49 1.09
C LEU A 92 27.55 19.95 0.03
N GLN A 93 27.10 20.47 -1.10
CA GLN A 93 27.99 21.05 -2.13
C GLN A 93 28.78 22.24 -1.58
N ASN A 94 28.12 23.13 -0.82
CA ASN A 94 28.78 24.25 -0.16
C ASN A 94 29.82 23.78 0.87
N GLN A 95 29.49 22.77 1.69
CA GLN A 95 30.43 22.19 2.66
C GLN A 95 31.66 21.56 1.98
N LEU A 96 31.49 20.99 0.78
CA LEU A 96 32.57 20.39 -0.01
C LEU A 96 33.32 21.39 -0.90
N GLY A 97 32.90 22.67 -0.94
CA GLY A 97 33.46 23.67 -1.84
C GLY A 97 33.20 23.40 -3.32
N ILE A 98 32.18 22.60 -3.64
CA ILE A 98 31.76 22.30 -5.00
C ILE A 98 30.87 23.46 -5.49
N PRO A 99 31.24 24.18 -6.56
CA PRO A 99 30.43 25.27 -7.07
C PRO A 99 29.09 24.75 -7.61
N PRO A 100 27.99 25.52 -7.49
CA PRO A 100 26.72 25.19 -8.10
C PRO A 100 26.87 25.12 -9.64
N PHE A 101 26.25 24.12 -10.26
CA PHE A 101 26.19 23.93 -11.72
C PHE A 101 25.07 24.74 -12.36
#